data_AF-E2ABX6-F1
#
_entry.id   AF-E2ABX6-F1
#
_cell.length_a   1.000
_cell.length_b   1.000
_cell.length_c   1.000
_cell.angle_alpha   90.00
_cell.angle_beta   90.00
_cell.angle_gamma   90.00
#
_symmetry.space_group_name_H-M   'P 1'
#
loop_
_entity.id
_entity.type
_entity.pdbx_description
1 polymer ?
#
loop_
_entity_poly.entity_id
_entity_poly.type
_entity_poly.pdbx_seq_one_letter_code
_entity_poly.pdbx_strand_id
1 'polypeptide(L)'
;MKDELKSKSKFVCIWETLLTYPIFFLLYPVLWLSTITKKLLPVLKYSSLGLHVYNWLENIKWMLITILHDKNFKLKTANYASAIVVDIALGIFVLRLLQYYIEDQPSQLLLDNAEKVVETLKDLINWLMGVPAGLKLNHALNNSMGKFFLYHIQLWWTFLTFLKPFLDFAFKILLLFGRLGVTFQISIIADLLALASFHTYCIYVYAARLFNMQLKGITALFRLLLGKKKNPLRERVDSCQYQTDQLFVGTLSFTILLFLMPTTWIYYTVFTLVRCLFYS
;
A
#
# COMPACT_ATOMS: atom_id res chain seq x y z
N MET A 1 28.96 -19.67 55.29
CA MET A 1 29.56 -19.97 53.97
C MET A 1 28.93 -21.17 53.24
N LYS A 2 28.85 -22.37 53.83
CA LYS A 2 28.28 -23.57 53.13
C LYS A 2 26.76 -23.50 52.91
N ASP A 3 26.03 -22.89 53.84
CA ASP A 3 24.57 -22.70 53.73
C ASP A 3 24.16 -21.57 52.76
N GLU A 4 24.97 -20.52 52.61
CA GLU A 4 24.74 -19.46 51.61
C GLU A 4 24.94 -19.95 50.18
N LEU A 5 25.94 -20.81 49.93
CA LEU A 5 26.17 -21.46 48.63
C LEU A 5 25.02 -22.41 48.25
N LYS A 6 24.50 -23.16 49.24
CA LYS A 6 23.35 -24.06 49.04
C LYS A 6 22.05 -23.30 48.81
N SER A 7 21.86 -22.16 49.49
CA SER A 7 20.75 -21.24 49.28
C SER A 7 20.78 -20.62 47.88
N LYS A 8 21.91 -20.05 47.45
CA LYS A 8 22.11 -19.53 46.08
C LYS A 8 21.85 -20.59 45.01
N SER A 9 22.37 -21.81 45.20
CA SER A 9 22.16 -22.94 44.27
C SER A 9 20.69 -23.35 44.17
N LYS A 10 19.97 -23.42 45.29
CA LYS A 10 18.52 -23.69 45.31
C LYS A 10 17.73 -22.58 44.62
N PHE A 11 18.05 -21.32 44.90
CA PHE A 11 17.40 -20.17 44.26
C PHE A 11 17.59 -20.17 42.74
N VAL A 12 18.80 -20.46 42.25
CA VAL A 12 19.07 -20.56 40.81
C VAL A 12 18.30 -21.71 40.17
N CYS A 13 18.22 -22.88 40.83
CA CYS A 13 17.48 -24.04 40.31
C CYS A 13 15.96 -23.81 40.29
N ILE A 14 15.42 -23.16 41.34
CA ILE A 14 14.01 -22.77 41.43
C ILE A 14 13.68 -21.71 40.36
N TRP A 15 14.59 -20.77 40.13
CA TRP A 15 14.43 -19.74 39.09
C TRP A 15 14.50 -20.32 37.67
N GLU A 16 15.42 -21.26 37.40
CA GLU A 16 15.49 -21.97 36.12
C GLU A 16 14.23 -22.78 35.84
N THR A 17 13.68 -23.45 36.84
CA THR A 17 12.42 -24.22 36.70
C THR A 17 11.21 -23.30 36.54
N LEU A 18 11.15 -22.19 37.26
CA LEU A 18 10.09 -21.17 37.10
C LEU A 18 10.08 -20.52 35.71
N LEU A 19 11.25 -20.33 35.08
CA LEU A 19 11.34 -19.75 33.73
C LEU A 19 11.06 -20.77 32.61
N THR A 20 11.51 -22.02 32.76
CA THR A 20 11.46 -23.01 31.67
C THR A 20 10.05 -23.51 31.36
N TYR A 21 9.21 -23.77 32.36
CA TYR A 21 7.83 -24.22 32.17
C TYR A 21 6.94 -23.23 31.39
N PRO A 22 6.86 -21.92 31.74
CA PRO A 22 6.05 -20.98 30.98
C PRO A 22 6.60 -20.75 29.57
N ILE A 23 7.92 -20.81 29.37
CA ILE A 23 8.53 -20.67 28.04
C ILE A 23 8.15 -21.85 27.13
N PHE A 24 8.18 -23.08 27.65
CA PHE A 24 7.72 -24.26 26.89
C PHE A 24 6.23 -24.19 26.56
N PHE A 25 5.41 -23.75 27.51
CA PHE A 25 3.98 -23.56 27.31
C PHE A 25 3.69 -22.53 26.20
N LEU A 26 4.46 -21.44 26.14
CA LEU A 26 4.32 -20.38 25.13
C LEU A 26 4.93 -20.77 23.77
N LEU A 27 5.94 -21.65 23.76
CA LEU A 27 6.62 -22.06 22.53
C LEU A 27 5.72 -22.90 21.61
N TYR A 28 4.94 -23.83 22.16
CA TYR A 28 4.06 -24.70 21.38
C TYR A 28 3.05 -23.93 20.49
N PRO A 29 2.24 -22.99 21.03
CA PRO A 29 1.32 -22.20 20.20
C PRO A 29 2.06 -21.30 19.21
N VAL A 30 3.22 -20.75 19.58
CA VAL A 30 4.05 -19.92 18.67
C VAL A 30 4.57 -20.75 17.49
N LEU A 31 5.04 -21.97 17.71
CA LEU A 31 5.50 -22.89 16.65
C LEU A 31 4.36 -23.25 15.70
N TRP A 32 3.18 -23.54 16.25
CA TRP A 32 1.99 -23.85 15.47
C TRP A 32 1.55 -22.65 14.61
N LEU A 33 1.46 -21.45 15.20
CA LEU A 33 1.12 -20.21 14.49
C LEU A 33 2.18 -19.83 13.43
N SER A 34 3.47 -19.99 13.72
CA SER A 34 4.57 -19.77 12.76
C SER A 34 4.45 -20.70 11.55
N THR A 35 4.05 -21.97 11.77
CA THR A 35 3.84 -22.93 10.68
C THR A 35 2.65 -22.53 9.80
N ILE A 36 1.54 -22.09 10.40
CA ILE A 36 0.35 -21.63 9.68
C ILE A 36 0.64 -20.37 8.88
N THR A 37 1.25 -19.37 9.51
CA THR A 37 1.57 -18.09 8.85
C THR A 37 2.59 -18.27 7.73
N LYS A 38 3.55 -19.18 7.87
CA LYS A 38 4.46 -19.56 6.78
C LYS A 38 3.71 -20.18 5.59
N LYS A 39 2.71 -21.04 5.84
CA LYS A 39 1.88 -21.62 4.78
C LYS A 39 1.01 -20.56 4.08
N LEU A 40 0.53 -19.56 4.82
CA LEU A 40 -0.29 -18.45 4.33
C LEU A 40 0.52 -17.27 3.76
N LEU A 41 1.86 -17.29 3.88
CA LEU A 41 2.76 -16.22 3.43
C LEU A 41 2.54 -15.77 1.97
N PRO A 42 2.23 -16.66 0.99
CA PRO A 42 1.95 -16.23 -0.39
C PRO A 42 0.81 -15.22 -0.51
N VAL A 43 -0.15 -15.23 0.43
CA VAL A 43 -1.28 -14.31 0.50
C VAL A 43 -0.98 -13.14 1.44
N LEU A 44 -0.44 -13.43 2.63
CA LEU A 44 -0.18 -12.42 3.67
C LEU A 44 0.83 -11.36 3.25
N LYS A 45 1.73 -11.64 2.31
CA LYS A 45 2.75 -10.69 1.82
C LYS A 45 2.19 -9.41 1.21
N TYR A 46 0.91 -9.39 0.81
CA TYR A 46 0.26 -8.21 0.23
C TYR A 46 -0.35 -7.28 1.29
N SER A 47 -0.45 -7.72 2.54
CA SER A 47 -0.94 -6.93 3.67
C SER A 47 0.22 -6.65 4.62
N SER A 48 0.34 -5.40 5.03
CA SER A 48 1.32 -4.93 6.02
C SER A 48 1.10 -5.65 7.35
N LEU A 49 -0.16 -5.81 7.80
CA LEU A 49 -0.49 -6.60 8.98
C LEU A 49 -0.08 -8.08 8.80
N GLY A 50 -0.38 -8.68 7.65
CA GLY A 50 -0.03 -10.07 7.39
C GLY A 50 1.48 -10.33 7.45
N LEU A 51 2.27 -9.45 6.82
CA LEU A 51 3.73 -9.51 6.86
C LEU A 51 4.27 -9.24 8.27
N HIS A 52 3.68 -8.29 8.99
CA HIS A 52 4.06 -7.96 10.36
C HIS A 52 3.81 -9.13 11.32
N VAL A 53 2.63 -9.77 11.26
CA VAL A 53 2.28 -10.96 12.05
C VAL A 53 3.29 -12.08 11.82
N TYR A 54 3.63 -12.36 10.56
CA TYR A 54 4.62 -13.38 10.21
C TYR A 54 6.00 -13.08 10.83
N ASN A 55 6.51 -11.87 10.63
CA ASN A 55 7.82 -11.47 11.16
C ASN A 55 7.83 -11.46 12.70
N TRP A 56 6.77 -10.99 13.33
CA TRP A 56 6.63 -10.96 14.78
C TRP A 56 6.64 -12.38 15.37
N LEU A 57 5.92 -13.33 14.77
CA LEU A 57 5.92 -14.73 15.20
C LEU A 57 7.28 -15.41 15.00
N GLU A 58 7.95 -15.20 13.86
CA GLU A 58 9.30 -15.73 13.61
C GLU A 58 10.31 -15.20 14.63
N ASN A 59 10.25 -13.91 14.96
CA ASN A 59 11.16 -13.30 15.93
C ASN A 59 10.88 -13.79 17.36
N ILE A 60 9.62 -13.97 17.76
CA ILE A 60 9.28 -14.57 19.06
C ILE A 60 9.73 -16.02 19.13
N LYS A 61 9.50 -16.82 18.08
CA LYS A 61 10.00 -18.19 18.00
C LYS A 61 11.52 -18.24 18.19
N TRP A 62 12.26 -17.38 17.47
CA TRP A 62 13.71 -17.27 17.62
C TRP A 62 14.12 -16.89 19.06
N MET A 63 13.44 -15.91 19.67
CA MET A 63 13.72 -15.49 21.04
C MET A 63 13.49 -16.62 22.05
N LEU A 64 12.36 -17.32 21.98
CA LEU A 64 12.01 -18.41 22.89
C LEU A 64 13.00 -19.58 22.77
N ILE A 65 13.36 -19.98 21.56
CA ILE A 65 14.36 -21.04 21.31
C ILE A 65 15.73 -20.64 21.87
N THR A 66 16.14 -19.38 21.69
CA THR A 66 17.43 -18.89 22.19
C THR A 66 17.48 -18.90 23.72
N ILE A 67 16.40 -18.47 24.39
CA ILE A 67 16.31 -18.49 25.86
C ILE A 67 16.35 -19.94 26.39
N LEU A 68 15.67 -20.86 25.71
CA LEU A 68 15.68 -22.28 26.06
C LEU A 68 17.05 -22.93 25.92
N HIS A 69 17.80 -22.61 24.86
CA HIS A 69 19.09 -23.23 24.59
C HIS A 69 20.20 -22.67 25.48
N ASP A 70 20.34 -21.35 25.60
CA ASP A 70 21.52 -20.75 26.23
C ASP A 70 21.41 -20.65 27.76
N LYS A 71 20.21 -20.82 28.34
CA LYS A 71 19.86 -20.62 29.77
C LYS A 71 20.26 -19.27 30.40
N ASN A 72 21.04 -18.46 29.70
CA ASN A 72 21.50 -17.14 30.07
C ASN A 72 20.89 -16.08 29.13
N PHE A 73 20.46 -14.96 29.71
CA PHE A 73 19.93 -13.82 28.96
C PHE A 73 21.07 -13.11 28.20
N LYS A 74 21.24 -13.45 26.91
CA LYS A 74 22.11 -12.69 26.01
C LYS A 74 21.57 -11.27 25.82
N LEU A 75 22.46 -10.29 25.68
CA LEU A 75 22.08 -8.88 25.46
C LEU A 75 21.08 -8.71 24.29
N LYS A 76 21.23 -9.51 23.23
CA LYS A 76 20.34 -9.48 22.06
C LYS A 76 18.90 -9.91 22.38
N THR A 77 18.70 -10.95 23.20
CA THR A 77 17.35 -11.39 23.59
C THR A 77 16.70 -10.43 24.57
N ALA A 78 17.49 -9.87 25.51
CA ALA A 78 17.04 -8.83 26.42
C ALA A 78 16.62 -7.55 25.67
N ASN A 79 17.41 -7.10 24.70
CA ASN A 79 17.06 -5.93 23.87
C ASN A 79 15.75 -6.16 23.10
N TYR A 80 15.59 -7.31 22.47
CA TYR A 80 14.37 -7.62 21.72
C TYR A 80 13.14 -7.72 22.64
N ALA A 81 13.26 -8.37 23.81
CA ALA A 81 12.20 -8.41 24.81
C ALA A 81 11.83 -7.00 25.30
N SER A 82 12.83 -6.15 25.56
CA SER A 82 12.59 -4.75 25.96
C SER A 82 11.86 -3.95 24.86
N ALA A 83 12.21 -4.18 23.59
CA ALA A 83 11.53 -3.56 22.46
C ALA A 83 10.05 -3.97 22.38
N ILE A 84 9.74 -5.26 22.59
CA ILE A 84 8.35 -5.74 22.64
C ILE A 84 7.58 -5.06 23.79
N VAL A 85 8.18 -4.96 24.98
CA VAL A 85 7.51 -4.33 26.13
C VAL A 85 7.23 -2.86 25.87
N VAL A 86 8.20 -2.12 25.31
CA VAL A 86 8.03 -0.71 24.93
C VAL A 86 6.96 -0.57 23.85
N ASP A 87 6.98 -1.42 22.83
CA ASP A 87 6.00 -1.43 21.75
C ASP A 87 4.57 -1.69 22.26
N ILE A 88 4.39 -2.67 23.16
CA ILE A 88 3.11 -2.94 23.82
C ILE A 88 2.66 -1.74 24.67
N ALA A 89 3.55 -1.18 25.49
CA ALA A 89 3.23 -0.04 26.36
C ALA A 89 2.79 1.19 25.53
N LEU A 90 3.53 1.50 24.46
CA LEU A 90 3.19 2.56 23.51
C LEU A 90 1.87 2.25 22.79
N GLY A 91 1.67 1.00 22.36
CA GLY A 91 0.42 0.56 21.72
C GLY A 91 -0.78 0.79 22.63
N ILE A 92 -0.71 0.39 23.90
CA ILE A 92 -1.80 0.61 24.86
C ILE A 92 -2.04 2.10 25.08
N PHE A 93 -0.97 2.90 25.21
CA PHE A 93 -1.08 4.35 25.35
C PHE A 93 -1.79 4.99 24.14
N VAL A 94 -1.33 4.71 22.92
CA VAL A 94 -1.93 5.21 21.68
C VAL A 94 -3.37 4.74 21.52
N LEU A 95 -3.67 3.48 21.87
CA LEU A 95 -5.04 2.96 21.76
C LEU A 95 -6.01 3.69 22.70
N ARG A 96 -5.58 4.00 23.93
CA ARG A 96 -6.38 4.79 24.87
C ARG A 96 -6.58 6.21 24.37
N LEU A 97 -5.53 6.82 23.80
CA LEU A 97 -5.62 8.14 23.19
C LEU A 97 -6.63 8.13 22.02
N LEU A 98 -6.56 7.11 21.16
CA LEU A 98 -7.46 6.93 20.03
C LEU A 98 -8.91 6.80 20.49
N GLN A 99 -9.18 5.99 21.52
CA GLN A 99 -10.51 5.83 22.11
C GLN A 99 -11.02 7.10 22.79
N TYR A 100 -10.13 7.97 23.25
CA TYR A 100 -10.50 9.25 23.85
C TYR A 100 -10.90 10.30 22.80
N TYR A 101 -10.19 10.34 21.67
CA TYR A 101 -10.43 11.34 20.60
C TYR A 101 -11.46 10.92 19.58
N ILE A 102 -11.56 9.63 19.26
CA ILE A 102 -12.49 9.14 18.26
C ILE A 102 -13.78 8.71 18.98
N GLU A 103 -14.87 9.42 18.68
CA GLU A 103 -16.24 9.09 19.12
C GLU A 103 -16.64 7.66 18.71
N ASP A 104 -17.83 7.21 19.13
CA ASP A 104 -18.31 5.83 19.00
C ASP A 104 -18.35 5.25 17.56
N GLN A 105 -18.11 6.06 16.51
CA GLN A 105 -18.19 5.65 15.10
C GLN A 105 -16.91 5.97 14.27
N PRO A 106 -15.79 5.25 14.49
CA PRO A 106 -14.52 5.49 13.79
C PRO A 106 -14.58 5.23 12.28
N SER A 107 -15.43 4.30 11.83
CA SER A 107 -15.64 4.03 10.40
C SER A 107 -16.33 5.16 9.68
N GLN A 108 -17.22 5.89 10.36
CA GLN A 108 -17.91 7.03 9.80
C GLN A 108 -16.92 8.17 9.55
N LEU A 109 -16.07 8.48 10.53
CA LEU A 109 -15.02 9.49 10.38
C LEU A 109 -14.09 9.20 9.19
N LEU A 110 -13.70 7.94 8.98
CA LEU A 110 -12.91 7.55 7.81
C LEU A 110 -13.69 7.70 6.50
N LEU A 111 -14.97 7.35 6.48
CA LEU A 111 -15.81 7.55 5.30
C LEU A 111 -16.02 9.02 4.97
N ASP A 112 -16.27 9.87 5.97
CA ASP A 112 -16.45 11.31 5.79
C ASP A 112 -15.16 11.96 5.24
N ASN A 113 -14.00 11.51 5.72
CA ASN A 113 -12.72 11.95 5.18
C ASN A 113 -12.48 11.42 3.76
N ALA A 114 -12.86 10.18 3.48
CA ALA A 114 -12.80 9.63 2.12
C ALA A 114 -13.75 10.35 1.16
N GLU A 115 -14.93 10.80 1.64
CA GLU A 115 -15.89 11.59 0.88
C GLU A 115 -15.28 12.92 0.47
N LYS A 116 -14.65 13.64 1.40
CA LYS A 116 -13.94 14.91 1.11
C LYS A 116 -12.85 14.71 0.04
N VAL A 117 -12.10 13.61 0.11
CA VAL A 117 -11.10 13.28 -0.93
C VAL A 117 -11.77 13.03 -2.27
N VAL A 118 -12.87 12.26 -2.29
CA VAL A 118 -13.67 11.99 -3.49
C VAL A 118 -14.22 13.28 -4.11
N GLU A 119 -14.76 14.19 -3.30
CA GLU A 119 -15.25 15.50 -3.73
C GLU A 119 -14.14 16.36 -4.31
N THR A 120 -13.00 16.46 -3.62
CA THR A 120 -11.83 17.20 -4.10
C THR A 120 -11.35 16.68 -5.46
N LEU A 121 -11.36 15.36 -5.67
CA LEU A 121 -11.00 14.76 -6.95
C LEU A 121 -12.04 15.05 -8.05
N LYS A 122 -13.33 15.04 -7.71
CA LYS A 122 -14.41 15.42 -8.65
C LYS A 122 -14.25 16.88 -9.08
N ASP A 123 -14.01 17.79 -8.15
CA ASP A 123 -13.81 19.21 -8.42
C ASP A 123 -12.58 19.45 -9.28
N LEU A 124 -11.48 18.75 -9.01
CA LEU A 124 -10.27 18.79 -9.82
C LEU A 124 -10.54 18.35 -11.28
N ILE A 125 -11.32 17.28 -11.48
CA ILE A 125 -11.68 16.83 -12.83
C ILE A 125 -12.63 17.81 -13.51
N ASN A 126 -13.61 18.35 -12.80
CA ASN A 126 -14.51 19.37 -13.35
C ASN A 126 -13.73 20.62 -13.77
N TRP A 127 -12.73 21.03 -12.98
CA TRP A 127 -11.80 22.10 -13.33
C TRP A 127 -10.99 21.78 -14.59
N LEU A 128 -10.50 20.53 -14.74
CA LEU A 128 -9.83 20.07 -15.96
C LEU A 128 -10.74 20.06 -17.18
N MET A 129 -12.01 19.66 -17.03
CA MET A 129 -13.01 19.61 -18.10
C MET A 129 -13.39 20.99 -18.63
N GLY A 130 -13.21 22.05 -17.83
CA GLY A 130 -13.42 23.44 -18.22
C GLY A 130 -12.23 24.02 -19.02
N VAL A 131 -11.59 25.04 -18.45
CA VAL A 131 -10.42 25.71 -19.03
C VAL A 131 -9.30 25.78 -17.98
N PRO A 132 -8.58 24.68 -17.74
CA PRO A 132 -7.59 24.62 -16.68
C PRO A 132 -6.44 25.58 -16.98
N ALA A 133 -6.17 26.53 -16.07
CA ALA A 133 -5.10 27.53 -16.20
C ALA A 133 -5.09 28.29 -17.55
N GLY A 134 -6.25 28.50 -18.18
CA GLY A 134 -6.36 29.16 -19.48
C GLY A 134 -6.01 28.26 -20.69
N LEU A 135 -5.67 26.99 -20.47
CA LEU A 135 -5.29 26.04 -21.53
C LEU A 135 -6.55 25.48 -22.20
N LYS A 136 -6.68 25.74 -23.51
CA LYS A 136 -7.76 25.18 -24.33
C LYS A 136 -7.42 23.74 -24.72
N LEU A 137 -7.90 22.79 -23.93
CA LEU A 137 -7.76 21.36 -24.22
C LEU A 137 -8.67 20.93 -25.38
N ASN A 138 -8.33 19.79 -26.00
CA ASN A 138 -9.21 19.18 -26.99
C ASN A 138 -10.55 18.79 -26.34
N HIS A 139 -11.63 19.45 -26.74
CA HIS A 139 -12.93 19.34 -26.07
C HIS A 139 -13.50 17.91 -26.07
N ALA A 140 -13.42 17.20 -27.20
CA ALA A 140 -13.97 15.85 -27.30
C ALA A 140 -13.23 14.88 -26.38
N LEU A 141 -11.89 14.89 -26.40
CA LEU A 141 -11.08 14.04 -25.55
C LEU A 141 -11.18 14.44 -24.07
N ASN A 142 -11.15 15.74 -23.76
CA ASN A 142 -11.26 16.26 -22.40
C ASN A 142 -12.58 15.81 -21.75
N ASN A 143 -13.70 15.95 -22.48
CA ASN A 143 -15.01 15.51 -22.01
C ASN A 143 -15.07 13.98 -21.82
N SER A 144 -14.48 13.21 -22.74
CA SER A 144 -14.45 11.75 -22.64
C SER A 144 -13.62 11.27 -21.45
N MET A 145 -12.40 11.81 -21.26
CA MET A 145 -11.53 11.49 -20.14
C MET A 145 -12.14 11.92 -18.81
N GLY A 146 -12.69 13.13 -18.73
CA GLY A 146 -13.33 13.63 -17.52
C GLY A 146 -14.50 12.75 -17.08
N LYS A 147 -15.43 12.41 -17.99
CA LYS A 147 -16.53 11.47 -17.70
C LYS A 147 -16.02 10.09 -17.27
N PHE A 148 -14.98 9.58 -17.94
CA PHE A 148 -14.37 8.30 -17.58
C PHE A 148 -13.83 8.32 -16.14
N PHE A 149 -13.05 9.33 -15.76
CA PHE A 149 -12.48 9.41 -14.41
C PHE A 149 -13.54 9.71 -13.32
N LEU A 150 -14.51 10.58 -13.61
CA LEU A 150 -15.64 10.83 -12.71
C LEU A 150 -16.43 9.55 -12.42
N TYR A 151 -16.67 8.73 -13.45
CA TYR A 151 -17.33 7.44 -13.28
C TYR A 151 -16.53 6.51 -12.37
N HIS A 152 -15.21 6.44 -12.52
CA HIS A 152 -14.34 5.60 -11.67
C HIS A 152 -14.35 6.08 -10.21
N ILE A 153 -14.32 7.38 -9.99
CA ILE A 153 -14.42 7.96 -8.64
C ILE A 153 -15.77 7.64 -8.01
N GLN A 154 -16.87 7.78 -8.76
CA GLN A 154 -18.20 7.44 -8.25
C GLN A 154 -18.33 5.95 -7.94
N LEU A 155 -17.80 5.08 -8.81
CA LEU A 155 -17.77 3.64 -8.56
C LEU A 155 -16.99 3.31 -7.29
N TRP A 156 -15.86 3.98 -7.07
CA TRP A 156 -15.06 3.82 -5.85
C TRP A 156 -15.80 4.28 -4.60
N TRP A 157 -16.50 5.41 -4.66
CA TRP A 157 -17.33 5.89 -3.55
C TRP A 157 -18.40 4.86 -3.18
N THR A 158 -19.14 4.35 -4.15
CA THR A 158 -20.13 3.28 -3.92
C THR A 158 -19.49 2.04 -3.29
N PHE A 159 -18.28 1.66 -3.74
CA PHE A 159 -17.52 0.56 -3.18
C PHE A 159 -17.11 0.80 -1.72
N LEU A 160 -16.62 1.99 -1.37
CA LEU A 160 -16.27 2.34 0.01
C LEU A 160 -17.50 2.31 0.94
N THR A 161 -18.63 2.85 0.49
CA THR A 161 -19.89 2.80 1.24
C THR A 161 -20.33 1.35 1.48
N PHE A 162 -20.20 0.49 0.48
CA PHE A 162 -20.45 -0.95 0.62
C PHE A 162 -19.46 -1.64 1.57
N LEU A 163 -18.21 -1.16 1.65
CA LEU A 163 -17.18 -1.69 2.55
C LEU A 163 -17.29 -1.20 4.00
N LYS A 164 -18.19 -0.26 4.32
CA LYS A 164 -18.38 0.24 5.71
C LYS A 164 -18.41 -0.86 6.79
N PRO A 165 -19.22 -1.94 6.69
CA PRO A 165 -19.25 -2.98 7.71
C PRO A 165 -17.90 -3.71 7.87
N PHE A 166 -17.11 -3.83 6.79
CA PHE A 166 -15.76 -4.39 6.85
C PHE A 166 -14.78 -3.42 7.53
N LEU A 167 -14.96 -2.11 7.34
CA LEU A 167 -14.20 -1.09 8.04
C LEU A 167 -14.50 -1.10 9.55
N ASP A 168 -15.78 -1.23 9.93
CA ASP A 168 -16.18 -1.45 11.33
C ASP A 168 -15.53 -2.70 11.93
N PHE A 169 -15.46 -3.79 11.16
CA PHE A 169 -14.75 -4.99 11.57
C PHE A 169 -13.23 -4.78 11.69
N ALA A 170 -12.61 -4.05 10.77
CA ALA A 170 -11.20 -3.70 10.82
C ALA A 170 -10.85 -2.86 12.06
N PHE A 171 -11.74 -1.95 12.49
CA PHE A 171 -11.58 -1.23 13.75
C PHE A 171 -11.67 -2.14 14.97
N LYS A 172 -12.56 -3.14 14.97
CA LYS A 172 -12.59 -4.15 16.05
C LYS A 172 -11.28 -4.95 16.10
N ILE A 173 -10.73 -5.31 14.93
CA ILE A 173 -9.41 -5.93 14.83
C ILE A 173 -8.33 -4.99 15.38
N LEU A 174 -8.36 -3.70 15.05
CA LEU A 174 -7.44 -2.70 15.59
C LEU A 174 -7.50 -2.62 17.12
N LEU A 175 -8.69 -2.63 17.71
CA LEU A 175 -8.85 -2.63 19.17
C LEU A 175 -8.34 -3.92 19.83
N LEU A 176 -8.47 -5.07 19.15
CA LEU A 176 -7.99 -6.36 19.66
C LEU A 176 -6.47 -6.51 19.53
N PHE A 177 -5.95 -6.39 18.30
CA PHE A 177 -4.55 -6.59 17.98
C PHE A 177 -3.67 -5.39 18.31
N GLY A 178 -4.23 -4.18 18.38
CA GLY A 178 -3.50 -2.98 18.77
C GLY A 178 -2.98 -3.02 20.21
N ARG A 179 -3.52 -3.91 21.06
CA ARG A 179 -2.98 -4.17 22.40
C ARG A 179 -1.66 -4.92 22.39
N LEU A 180 -1.29 -5.55 21.26
CA LEU A 180 -0.04 -6.29 21.11
C LEU A 180 1.15 -5.38 20.78
N GLY A 181 0.91 -4.12 20.42
CA GLY A 181 1.98 -3.20 20.03
C GLY A 181 1.52 -2.05 19.15
N VAL A 182 2.28 -0.94 19.15
CA VAL A 182 2.05 0.16 18.21
C VAL A 182 2.42 -0.25 16.78
N THR A 183 3.38 -1.17 16.60
CA THR A 183 3.70 -1.70 15.27
C THR A 183 2.52 -2.43 14.61
N PHE A 184 1.70 -3.15 15.39
CA PHE A 184 0.47 -3.76 14.90
C PHE A 184 -0.55 -2.70 14.45
N GLN A 185 -0.70 -1.62 15.22
CA GLN A 185 -1.59 -0.52 14.89
C GLN A 185 -1.17 0.16 13.58
N ILE A 186 0.12 0.49 13.44
CA ILE A 186 0.70 1.06 12.22
C ILE A 186 0.46 0.12 11.03
N SER A 187 0.63 -1.19 11.20
CA SER A 187 0.42 -2.15 10.11
C SER A 187 -1.03 -2.20 9.64
N ILE A 188 -2.00 -2.09 10.56
CA ILE A 188 -3.42 -2.03 10.21
C ILE A 188 -3.74 -0.71 9.51
N ILE A 189 -3.25 0.41 10.04
CA ILE A 189 -3.46 1.74 9.46
C ILE A 189 -2.86 1.82 8.05
N ALA A 190 -1.70 1.22 7.83
CA ALA A 190 -1.06 1.15 6.52
C ALA A 190 -1.96 0.40 5.50
N ASP A 191 -2.58 -0.71 5.90
CA ASP A 191 -3.50 -1.46 5.04
C ASP A 191 -4.80 -0.67 4.76
N LEU A 192 -5.34 0.03 5.76
CA LEU A 192 -6.49 0.93 5.57
C LEU A 192 -6.17 2.10 4.64
N LEU A 193 -5.00 2.71 4.78
CA LEU A 193 -4.54 3.80 3.93
C LEU A 193 -4.27 3.33 2.49
N ALA A 194 -3.69 2.14 2.32
CA ALA A 194 -3.48 1.52 1.02
C ALA A 194 -4.82 1.24 0.33
N LEU A 195 -5.82 0.75 1.07
CA LEU A 195 -7.18 0.58 0.57
C LEU A 195 -7.79 1.93 0.17
N ALA A 196 -7.76 2.93 1.06
CA ALA A 196 -8.35 4.25 0.81
C ALA A 196 -7.73 4.95 -0.42
N SER A 197 -6.41 4.88 -0.58
CA SER A 197 -5.67 5.52 -1.68
C SER A 197 -5.70 4.73 -3.00
N PHE A 198 -6.19 3.49 -3.00
CA PHE A 198 -6.14 2.59 -4.17
C PHE A 198 -6.73 3.20 -5.45
N HIS A 199 -7.87 3.88 -5.35
CA HIS A 199 -8.53 4.50 -6.50
C HIS A 199 -7.68 5.58 -7.18
N THR A 200 -6.98 6.41 -6.39
CA THR A 200 -6.07 7.45 -6.92
C THR A 200 -4.93 6.82 -7.70
N TYR A 201 -4.39 5.70 -7.21
CA TYR A 201 -3.37 4.93 -7.91
C TYR A 201 -3.89 4.35 -9.23
N CYS A 202 -5.09 3.76 -9.24
CA CYS A 202 -5.70 3.26 -10.48
C CYS A 202 -5.92 4.36 -11.52
N ILE A 203 -6.44 5.52 -11.11
CA ILE A 203 -6.64 6.69 -11.97
C ILE A 203 -5.31 7.14 -12.58
N TYR A 204 -4.26 7.26 -11.75
CA TYR A 204 -2.91 7.56 -12.20
C TYR A 204 -2.41 6.52 -13.23
N VAL A 205 -2.56 5.22 -12.96
CA VAL A 205 -2.12 4.15 -13.87
C VAL A 205 -2.84 4.24 -15.22
N TYR A 206 -4.14 4.53 -15.23
CA TYR A 206 -4.89 4.73 -16.48
C TYR A 206 -4.40 5.94 -17.26
N ALA A 207 -4.19 7.08 -16.61
CA ALA A 207 -3.65 8.27 -17.24
C ALA A 207 -2.23 8.05 -17.80
N ALA A 208 -1.35 7.44 -17.01
CA ALA A 208 0.01 7.10 -17.42
C ALA A 208 0.03 6.11 -18.59
N ARG A 209 -0.85 5.11 -18.60
CA ARG A 209 -0.94 4.13 -19.69
C ARG A 209 -1.43 4.79 -20.98
N LEU A 210 -2.45 5.65 -20.89
CA LEU A 210 -2.97 6.39 -22.04
C LEU A 210 -1.90 7.32 -22.64
N PHE A 211 -1.22 8.11 -21.81
CA PHE A 211 -0.13 8.99 -22.23
C PHE A 211 1.02 8.21 -22.90
N ASN A 212 1.42 7.08 -22.30
CA ASN A 212 2.44 6.20 -22.88
C ASN A 212 2.02 5.58 -24.22
N MET A 213 0.74 5.19 -24.38
CA MET A 213 0.21 4.70 -25.66
C MET A 213 0.29 5.79 -26.74
N GLN A 214 -0.04 7.03 -26.39
CA GLN A 214 0.03 8.16 -27.31
C GLN A 214 1.47 8.49 -27.72
N LEU A 215 2.42 8.53 -26.78
CA LEU A 215 3.83 8.74 -27.09
C LEU A 215 4.38 7.65 -28.02
N LYS A 216 4.05 6.38 -27.76
CA LYS A 216 4.43 5.26 -28.64
C LYS A 216 3.80 5.40 -30.02
N GLY A 217 2.53 5.81 -30.09
CA GLY A 217 1.81 6.07 -31.34
C GLY A 217 2.46 7.18 -32.16
N ILE A 218 2.71 8.34 -31.55
CA ILE A 218 3.40 9.47 -32.17
C ILE A 218 4.79 9.06 -32.66
N THR A 219 5.56 8.33 -31.84
CA THR A 219 6.90 7.86 -32.21
C THR A 219 6.85 6.90 -33.40
N ALA A 220 5.87 5.99 -33.44
CA ALA A 220 5.69 5.06 -34.54
C ALA A 220 5.30 5.78 -35.84
N LEU A 221 4.37 6.74 -35.77
CA LEU A 221 3.94 7.52 -36.91
C LEU A 221 5.04 8.47 -37.40
N PHE A 222 5.81 9.08 -36.50
CA PHE A 222 6.97 9.89 -36.87
C PHE A 222 8.01 9.06 -37.65
N ARG A 223 8.25 7.81 -37.25
CA ARG A 223 9.09 6.90 -38.03
C ARG A 223 8.50 6.59 -39.40
N LEU A 224 7.19 6.36 -39.48
CA LEU A 224 6.49 6.14 -40.75
C LEU A 224 6.69 7.32 -41.70
N LEU A 225 6.56 8.56 -41.20
CA LEU A 225 6.80 9.78 -41.98
C LEU A 225 8.25 9.90 -42.50
N LEU A 226 9.22 9.35 -41.77
CA LEU A 226 10.63 9.28 -42.18
C LEU A 226 10.96 8.08 -43.09
N GLY A 227 9.98 7.28 -43.49
CA GLY A 227 10.23 6.06 -44.25
C GLY A 227 10.93 4.97 -43.43
N LYS A 228 10.71 4.95 -42.11
CA LYS A 228 11.37 4.05 -41.15
C LYS A 228 10.36 3.17 -40.40
N LYS A 229 10.74 1.93 -40.09
CA LYS A 229 9.93 0.97 -39.31
C LYS A 229 10.78 0.30 -38.23
N LYS A 230 10.26 0.19 -36.99
CA LYS A 230 10.93 -0.63 -35.95
C LYS A 230 10.66 -2.11 -36.24
N ASN A 231 11.72 -2.89 -36.33
CA ASN A 231 11.68 -4.33 -36.46
C ASN A 231 11.83 -4.98 -35.07
N PRO A 232 10.76 -5.55 -34.50
CA PRO A 232 10.83 -6.17 -33.17
C PRO A 232 11.70 -7.43 -33.16
N LEU A 233 11.86 -8.12 -34.29
CA LEU A 233 12.64 -9.36 -34.38
C LEU A 233 14.16 -9.12 -34.32
N ARG A 234 14.60 -7.94 -34.77
CA ARG A 234 16.03 -7.56 -34.84
C ARG A 234 16.37 -6.36 -33.95
N GLU A 235 15.40 -5.91 -33.15
CA GLU A 235 15.45 -4.74 -32.27
C GLU A 235 15.99 -3.43 -32.90
N ARG A 236 15.94 -3.30 -34.23
CA ARG A 236 16.50 -2.16 -34.98
C ARG A 236 15.44 -1.39 -35.76
N VAL A 237 15.80 -0.20 -36.26
CA VAL A 237 14.95 0.61 -37.13
C VAL A 237 15.43 0.46 -38.57
N ASP A 238 14.57 -0.09 -39.42
CA ASP A 238 14.83 -0.36 -40.83
C ASP A 238 14.18 0.71 -41.73
N SER A 239 14.80 1.00 -42.88
CA SER A 239 14.15 1.77 -43.95
C SER A 239 13.06 0.93 -44.61
N CYS A 240 11.91 1.53 -44.90
CA CYS A 240 10.77 0.87 -45.52
C CYS A 240 10.14 1.81 -46.56
N GLN A 241 9.84 1.28 -47.74
CA GLN A 241 9.12 2.03 -48.77
C GLN A 241 7.62 1.98 -48.47
N TYR A 242 7.04 3.12 -48.15
CA TYR A 242 5.60 3.28 -47.93
C TYR A 242 4.94 3.84 -49.19
N GLN A 243 3.72 3.38 -49.48
CA GLN A 243 2.90 3.96 -50.52
C GLN A 243 2.41 5.35 -50.10
N THR A 244 2.05 6.19 -51.08
CA THR A 244 1.53 7.55 -50.85
C THR A 244 0.31 7.56 -49.93
N ASP A 245 -0.61 6.61 -50.11
CA ASP A 245 -1.84 6.52 -49.31
C ASP A 245 -1.54 6.19 -47.84
N GLN A 246 -0.54 5.34 -47.58
CA GLN A 246 -0.09 5.00 -46.23
C GLN A 246 0.55 6.20 -45.54
N LEU A 247 1.34 6.98 -46.28
CA LEU A 247 1.96 8.20 -45.77
C LEU A 247 0.89 9.26 -45.45
N PHE A 248 -0.14 9.38 -46.29
CA PHE A 248 -1.26 10.29 -46.07
C PHE A 248 -2.03 9.95 -44.79
N VAL A 249 -2.48 8.70 -44.63
CA VAL A 249 -3.17 8.23 -43.42
C VAL A 249 -2.28 8.38 -42.18
N GLY A 250 -0.98 8.10 -42.32
CA GLY A 250 0.01 8.27 -41.25
C GLY A 250 0.15 9.73 -40.82
N THR A 251 0.17 10.67 -41.77
CA THR A 251 0.24 12.11 -41.52
C THR A 251 -1.01 12.62 -40.82
N LEU A 252 -2.20 12.22 -41.27
CA LEU A 252 -3.46 12.57 -40.61
C LEU A 252 -3.51 12.03 -39.18
N SER A 253 -3.20 10.74 -39.00
CA SER A 253 -3.17 10.11 -37.68
C SER A 253 -2.14 10.76 -36.75
N PHE A 254 -0.97 11.12 -37.28
CA PHE A 254 0.08 11.81 -36.53
C PHE A 254 -0.42 13.15 -36.02
N THR A 255 -1.02 13.93 -36.92
CA THR A 255 -1.57 15.26 -36.63
C THR A 255 -2.67 15.17 -35.57
N ILE A 256 -3.59 14.21 -35.68
CA ILE A 256 -4.64 13.97 -34.68
C ILE A 256 -4.03 13.64 -33.32
N LEU A 257 -3.11 12.66 -33.25
CA LEU A 257 -2.48 12.30 -31.97
C LEU A 257 -1.67 13.44 -31.38
N LEU A 258 -1.01 14.26 -32.21
CA LEU A 258 -0.26 15.42 -31.76
C LEU A 258 -1.18 16.47 -31.13
N PHE A 259 -2.33 16.76 -31.76
CA PHE A 259 -3.32 17.71 -31.20
C PHE A 259 -4.05 17.20 -29.96
N LEU A 260 -4.15 15.89 -29.78
CA LEU A 260 -4.71 15.29 -28.57
C LEU A 260 -3.71 15.25 -27.40
N MET A 261 -2.41 15.40 -27.67
CA MET A 261 -1.35 15.19 -26.67
C MET A 261 -1.39 16.17 -25.49
N PRO A 262 -1.68 17.47 -25.67
CA PRO A 262 -1.78 18.39 -24.54
C PRO A 262 -2.80 17.94 -23.49
N THR A 263 -3.95 17.42 -23.93
CA THR A 263 -4.99 16.93 -23.01
C THR A 263 -4.49 15.77 -22.16
N THR A 264 -3.94 14.72 -22.78
CA THR A 264 -3.49 13.53 -22.02
C THR A 264 -2.30 13.86 -21.12
N TRP A 265 -1.42 14.77 -21.55
CA TRP A 265 -0.28 15.23 -20.77
C TRP A 265 -0.73 15.95 -19.50
N ILE A 266 -1.70 16.88 -19.59
CA ILE A 266 -2.23 17.56 -18.41
C ILE A 266 -2.87 16.57 -17.44
N TYR A 267 -3.73 15.66 -17.91
CA TYR A 267 -4.33 14.65 -17.02
C TYR A 267 -3.27 13.76 -16.34
N TYR A 268 -2.25 13.34 -17.10
CA TYR A 268 -1.14 12.56 -16.54
C TYR A 268 -0.37 13.33 -15.46
N THR A 269 0.00 14.59 -15.73
CA THR A 269 0.75 15.42 -14.78
C THR A 269 -0.04 15.68 -13.50
N VAL A 270 -1.32 16.06 -13.62
CA VAL A 270 -2.20 16.34 -12.47
C VAL A 270 -2.38 15.10 -11.60
N PHE A 271 -2.68 13.94 -12.18
CA PHE A 271 -2.81 12.72 -11.37
C PHE A 271 -1.48 12.20 -10.83
N THR A 272 -0.36 12.51 -11.46
CA THR A 272 0.97 12.24 -10.89
C THR A 272 1.21 13.11 -9.66
N LEU A 273 0.86 14.40 -9.71
CA LEU A 273 0.97 15.31 -8.57
C LEU A 273 0.06 14.87 -7.42
N VAL A 274 -1.19 14.52 -7.70
CA VAL A 274 -2.13 13.96 -6.72
C VAL A 274 -1.51 12.73 -6.05
N ARG A 275 -0.96 11.79 -6.83
CA ARG A 275 -0.29 10.61 -6.27
C ARG A 275 0.89 10.99 -5.38
N CYS A 276 1.74 11.91 -5.81
CA CYS A 276 2.86 12.37 -4.99
C CYS A 276 2.37 12.96 -3.66
N LEU A 277 1.30 13.75 -3.67
CA LEU A 277 0.72 14.31 -2.44
C LEU A 277 0.18 13.26 -1.48
N PHE A 278 -0.42 12.17 -1.98
CA PHE A 278 -0.94 11.09 -1.12
C PHE A 278 0.12 10.11 -0.62
N TYR A 279 1.27 10.00 -1.29
CA TYR A 279 2.35 9.04 -0.97
C TYR A 279 3.66 9.71 -0.49
N SER A 280 3.66 11.03 -0.24
CA SER A 280 4.78 11.74 0.42
C SER A 280 4.63 11.68 1.94
#